data_AF-A0A3M2R5N5-F1
#
_entry.id   AF-A0A3M2R5N5-F1
#
_cell.length_a   1.000
_cell.length_b   1.000
_cell.length_c   1.000
_cell.angle_alpha   90.00
_cell.angle_beta   90.00
_cell.angle_gamma   90.00
#
_symmetry.space_group_name_H-M   'P 1'
#
loop_
_entity.id
_entity.type
_entity.pdbx_description
1 polymer ?
#
loop_
_entity_poly.entity_id
_entity_poly.type
_entity_poly.pdbx_seq_one_letter_code
_entity_poly.pdbx_strand_id
1 'polypeptide(L)'
;MSITKTSKEGACYHQASVTNLRYNIAWLTILEDDDSQRTFNGKFIEELRAKPSKQAKWTAFDRIEMRKWLALHKHSEGTINQDDDSIMVLMCQIGLHKDLLSDEHYTEMKRRLRRTLKYMVEQLAREYQLEVYWDVDRRVKRLKWRDEVVHEIIHGNI
;
A
#
# COMPACT_ATOMS: atom_id res chain seq x y z
N MET A 1 -32.46 -4.05 -31.40
CA MET A 1 -31.10 -4.54 -31.11
C MET A 1 -30.42 -3.53 -30.21
N SER A 2 -30.36 -3.81 -28.91
CA SER A 2 -29.74 -2.93 -27.92
C SER A 2 -28.57 -3.68 -27.32
N ILE A 3 -27.35 -3.18 -27.56
CA ILE A 3 -26.12 -3.74 -27.00
C ILE A 3 -25.87 -3.00 -25.68
N THR A 4 -26.19 -3.65 -24.57
CA THR A 4 -25.82 -3.17 -23.23
C THR A 4 -24.35 -3.50 -22.96
N LYS A 5 -23.57 -2.44 -22.75
CA LYS A 5 -22.18 -2.50 -22.25
C LYS A 5 -22.17 -3.12 -20.85
N THR A 6 -21.52 -4.27 -20.69
CA THR A 6 -21.15 -4.80 -19.37
C THR A 6 -19.93 -4.07 -18.84
N SER A 7 -20.11 -3.44 -17.66
CA SER A 7 -19.09 -2.74 -16.88
C SER A 7 -17.92 -3.66 -16.53
N LYS A 8 -16.69 -3.16 -16.71
CA LYS A 8 -15.43 -3.79 -16.30
C LYS A 8 -15.06 -3.36 -14.87
N GLU A 9 -15.92 -3.66 -13.90
CA GLU A 9 -15.67 -3.35 -12.49
C GLU A 9 -15.72 -4.64 -11.67
N GLY A 10 -14.62 -5.39 -11.69
CA GLY A 10 -14.52 -6.68 -11.00
C GLY A 10 -13.09 -7.19 -10.82
N ALA A 11 -12.09 -6.32 -10.84
CA ALA A 11 -10.68 -6.70 -10.90
C ALA A 11 -9.94 -6.59 -9.55
N CYS A 12 -10.61 -6.80 -8.43
CA CYS A 12 -9.92 -7.19 -7.18
C CYS A 12 -9.66 -8.71 -7.14
N TYR A 13 -10.27 -9.45 -8.06
CA TYR A 13 -10.21 -10.90 -8.14
C TYR A 13 -9.15 -11.33 -9.15
N HIS A 14 -8.30 -12.30 -8.76
CA HIS A 14 -7.35 -13.05 -9.58
C HIS A 14 -5.88 -12.59 -9.59
N GLN A 15 -5.28 -12.36 -8.41
CA GLN A 15 -3.87 -12.76 -8.20
C GLN A 15 -3.45 -12.92 -6.73
N ALA A 16 -4.36 -13.39 -5.87
CA ALA A 16 -3.96 -14.00 -4.62
C ALA A 16 -3.55 -15.46 -4.92
N SER A 17 -2.25 -15.71 -5.08
CA SER A 17 -1.71 -17.07 -5.17
C SER A 17 -2.18 -17.89 -3.98
N VAL A 18 -2.60 -19.12 -4.25
CA VAL A 18 -3.24 -20.08 -3.35
C VAL A 18 -2.26 -20.55 -2.25
N THR A 19 -1.93 -19.70 -1.29
CA THR A 19 -1.26 -20.06 -0.02
C THR A 19 -1.37 -18.92 1.00
N ASN A 20 -2.59 -18.60 1.45
CA ASN A 20 -2.91 -18.17 2.82
C ASN A 20 -4.40 -17.86 2.93
N LEU A 21 -5.21 -18.92 2.94
CA LEU A 21 -6.61 -18.90 3.36
C LEU A 21 -6.71 -18.76 4.88
N ARG A 22 -6.02 -17.78 5.46
CA ARG A 22 -6.39 -17.20 6.75
C ARG A 22 -7.05 -15.88 6.42
N TYR A 23 -8.38 -15.93 6.31
CA TYR A 23 -9.24 -14.79 6.53
C TYR A 23 -8.87 -14.18 7.89
N ASN A 24 -7.94 -13.23 7.90
CA ASN A 24 -7.76 -12.32 9.02
C ASN A 24 -8.93 -11.35 8.95
N ILE A 25 -10.06 -11.78 9.52
CA ILE A 25 -11.16 -10.91 9.90
C ILE A 25 -10.60 -10.01 11.01
N ALA A 26 -9.95 -8.92 10.61
CA ALA A 26 -9.51 -7.86 11.51
C ALA A 26 -10.26 -6.57 11.16
N TRP A 27 -11.49 -6.50 11.68
CA TRP A 27 -12.16 -5.29 12.17
C TRP A 27 -12.42 -4.14 11.19
N LEU A 28 -13.18 -4.40 10.14
CA LEU A 28 -14.18 -3.41 9.70
C LEU A 28 -15.44 -3.64 10.55
N THR A 29 -15.51 -3.02 11.74
CA THR A 29 -16.77 -2.96 12.50
C THR A 29 -17.68 -2.01 11.74
N ILE A 30 -18.57 -2.56 10.91
CA ILE A 30 -19.65 -1.82 10.28
C ILE A 30 -20.65 -1.51 11.39
N LEU A 31 -20.55 -0.33 12.02
CA LEU A 31 -21.53 0.06 13.03
C LEU A 31 -22.80 0.68 12.43
N GLU A 32 -22.77 1.08 11.16
CA GLU A 32 -23.93 1.43 10.32
C GLU A 32 -23.38 1.62 8.90
N ASP A 33 -24.24 1.63 7.88
CA ASP A 33 -23.87 1.80 6.45
C ASP A 33 -23.37 3.24 6.12
N ASP A 34 -22.86 3.94 7.13
CA ASP A 34 -22.31 5.28 7.02
C ASP A 34 -20.79 5.20 6.87
N ASP A 35 -20.33 5.57 5.67
CA ASP A 35 -18.91 5.65 5.32
C ASP A 35 -18.13 6.57 6.31
N SER A 36 -18.79 7.55 6.94
CA SER A 36 -18.20 8.43 7.96
C SER A 36 -17.72 7.68 9.21
N GLN A 37 -18.31 6.52 9.50
CA GLN A 37 -17.98 5.67 10.65
C GLN A 37 -16.91 4.61 10.31
N ARG A 38 -16.41 4.57 9.06
CA ARG A 38 -15.37 3.61 8.66
C ARG A 38 -14.09 3.87 9.44
N THR A 39 -13.57 2.80 10.02
CA THR A 39 -12.29 2.83 10.73
C THR A 39 -11.26 1.94 10.06
N PHE A 40 -10.00 2.37 10.11
CA PHE A 40 -8.84 1.55 9.75
C PHE A 40 -7.95 1.41 10.99
N ASN A 41 -7.74 0.18 11.44
CA ASN A 41 -7.01 -0.15 12.68
C ASN A 41 -7.49 0.65 13.91
N GLY A 42 -8.81 0.87 14.01
CA GLY A 42 -9.44 1.60 15.11
C GLY A 42 -9.30 3.13 15.04
N LYS A 43 -8.94 3.70 13.88
CA LYS A 43 -9.02 5.15 13.62
C LYS A 43 -10.04 5.44 12.54
N PHE A 44 -10.92 6.42 12.77
CA PHE A 44 -11.84 6.91 11.73
C PHE A 44 -11.07 7.46 10.54
N ILE A 45 -11.45 7.03 9.34
CA ILE A 45 -10.84 7.52 8.10
C ILE A 45 -11.22 8.99 7.87
N GLU A 46 -12.45 9.38 8.23
CA GLU A 46 -12.89 10.77 8.15
C GLU A 46 -12.03 11.71 9.02
N GLU A 47 -11.63 11.28 10.22
CA GLU A 47 -10.70 12.05 11.05
C GLU A 47 -9.32 12.20 10.40
N LEU A 48 -8.86 11.16 9.70
CA LEU A 48 -7.61 11.21 8.96
C LEU A 48 -7.73 12.17 7.78
N ARG A 49 -8.86 12.17 7.06
CA ARG A 49 -9.13 13.10 5.97
C ARG A 49 -9.15 14.55 6.46
N ALA A 50 -9.89 14.82 7.52
CA ALA A 50 -10.01 16.16 8.11
C ALA A 50 -8.69 16.68 8.70
N LYS A 51 -7.76 15.81 9.10
CA LYS A 51 -6.49 16.18 9.73
C LYS A 51 -5.30 15.55 9.02
N PRO A 52 -4.75 16.21 7.96
CA PRO A 52 -3.62 15.69 7.19
C PRO A 52 -2.36 15.37 7.99
N SER A 53 -2.16 16.00 9.15
CA SER A 53 -1.03 15.77 10.06
C SER A 53 -1.17 14.51 10.92
N LYS A 54 -2.39 14.05 11.21
CA LYS A 54 -2.60 12.78 11.93
C LYS A 54 -2.06 11.65 11.08
N GLN A 55 -1.36 10.68 11.66
CA GLN A 55 -0.88 9.50 10.93
C GLN A 55 -1.91 8.35 10.97
N ALA A 56 -2.01 7.62 9.86
CA ALA A 56 -2.69 6.33 9.84
C ALA A 56 -1.99 5.36 10.82
N LYS A 57 -2.76 4.52 11.50
CA LYS A 57 -2.21 3.55 12.44
C LYS A 57 -1.85 2.28 11.68
N TRP A 58 -0.65 2.24 11.11
CA TRP A 58 -0.13 1.04 10.45
C TRP A 58 0.30 0.01 11.50
N THR A 59 -0.23 -1.21 11.42
CA THR A 59 0.19 -2.33 12.26
C THR A 59 1.62 -2.78 11.91
N ALA A 60 2.20 -3.65 12.74
CA ALA A 60 3.46 -4.30 12.40
C ALA A 60 3.34 -5.14 11.13
N PHE A 61 2.20 -5.83 10.95
CA PHE A 61 1.91 -6.60 9.74
C PHE A 61 1.86 -5.70 8.50
N ASP A 62 1.14 -4.58 8.55
CA ASP A 62 1.04 -3.65 7.41
C ASP A 62 2.43 -3.16 6.98
N ARG A 63 3.29 -2.85 7.96
CA ARG A 63 4.66 -2.40 7.70
C ARG A 63 5.53 -3.48 7.08
N ILE A 64 5.36 -4.74 7.48
CA ILE A 64 6.05 -5.88 6.85
C ILE A 64 5.62 -6.00 5.38
N GLU A 65 4.32 -5.96 5.10
CA GLU A 65 3.81 -6.05 3.73
C GLU A 65 4.25 -4.85 2.87
N MET A 66 4.23 -3.63 3.42
CA MET A 66 4.82 -2.45 2.77
C MET A 66 6.30 -2.64 2.43
N ARG A 67 7.10 -3.19 3.36
CA ARG A 67 8.54 -3.41 3.16
C ARG A 67 8.79 -4.48 2.08
N LYS A 68 8.05 -5.59 2.12
CA LYS A 68 8.10 -6.63 1.08
C LYS A 68 7.72 -6.08 -0.29
N TRP A 69 6.65 -5.29 -0.35
CA TRP A 69 6.20 -4.67 -1.60
C TRP A 69 7.28 -3.75 -2.20
N LEU A 70 7.91 -2.91 -1.37
CA LEU A 70 9.02 -2.05 -1.80
C LEU A 70 10.20 -2.86 -2.36
N ALA A 71 10.57 -3.96 -1.68
CA ALA A 71 11.69 -4.81 -2.08
C ALA A 71 11.41 -5.60 -3.36
N LEU A 72 10.24 -6.23 -3.45
CA LEU A 72 9.83 -7.07 -4.58
C LEU A 72 9.80 -6.29 -5.89
N HIS A 73 9.25 -5.07 -5.85
CA HIS A 73 9.14 -4.19 -7.02
C HIS A 73 10.35 -3.26 -7.18
N LYS A 74 11.38 -3.42 -6.33
CA LYS A 74 12.60 -2.61 -6.28
C LYS A 74 12.31 -1.10 -6.34
N HIS A 75 11.31 -0.64 -5.57
CA HIS A 75 10.83 0.73 -5.63
C HIS A 75 11.78 1.74 -4.97
N SER A 76 11.98 2.87 -5.64
CA SER A 76 12.61 4.08 -5.10
C SER A 76 11.56 5.16 -4.83
N GLU A 77 11.94 6.25 -4.15
CA GLU A 77 11.04 7.38 -3.86
C GLU A 77 10.33 7.90 -5.13
N GLY A 78 11.08 8.01 -6.23
CA GLY A 78 10.58 8.51 -7.51
C GLY A 78 9.68 7.53 -8.29
N THR A 79 9.65 6.25 -7.93
CA THR A 79 8.86 5.24 -8.66
C THR A 79 7.62 4.77 -7.94
N ILE A 80 7.50 4.99 -6.63
CA ILE A 80 6.28 4.64 -5.87
C ILE A 80 5.03 5.26 -6.50
N ASN A 81 5.14 6.48 -7.04
CA ASN A 81 3.99 7.17 -7.63
C ASN A 81 3.62 6.69 -9.05
N GLN A 82 4.41 5.78 -9.65
CA GLN A 82 4.23 5.34 -11.04
C GLN A 82 3.59 3.95 -11.14
N ASP A 83 3.50 3.23 -10.03
CA ASP A 83 2.97 1.87 -9.98
C ASP A 83 1.64 1.84 -9.21
N ASP A 84 0.61 2.40 -9.86
CA ASP A 84 -0.72 2.52 -9.27
C ASP A 84 -1.39 1.16 -9.04
N ASP A 85 -1.19 0.22 -9.97
CA ASP A 85 -1.82 -1.10 -9.96
C ASP A 85 -1.27 -1.95 -8.81
N SER A 86 0.05 -2.03 -8.64
CA SER A 86 0.63 -2.81 -7.53
C SER A 86 0.36 -2.15 -6.17
N ILE A 87 0.21 -0.82 -6.10
CA ILE A 87 -0.27 -0.14 -4.88
C ILE A 87 -1.70 -0.57 -4.53
N MET A 88 -2.58 -0.73 -5.52
CA MET A 88 -3.95 -1.20 -5.24
C MET A 88 -3.95 -2.62 -4.69
N VAL A 89 -3.06 -3.49 -5.19
CA VAL A 89 -2.85 -4.83 -4.64
C VAL A 89 -2.34 -4.76 -3.19
N LEU A 90 -1.34 -3.92 -2.90
CA LEU A 90 -0.84 -3.72 -1.54
C LEU A 90 -1.93 -3.21 -0.60
N MET A 91 -2.74 -2.23 -1.04
CA MET A 91 -3.87 -1.73 -0.25
C MET A 91 -4.85 -2.85 0.11
N CYS A 92 -5.18 -3.71 -0.87
CA CYS A 92 -6.03 -4.87 -0.61
C CYS A 92 -5.39 -5.85 0.39
N GLN A 93 -4.08 -6.12 0.27
CA GLN A 93 -3.35 -7.03 1.18
C GLN A 93 -3.36 -6.55 2.64
N ILE A 94 -3.36 -5.25 2.86
CA ILE A 94 -3.44 -4.63 4.20
C ILE A 94 -4.88 -4.31 4.62
N GLY A 95 -5.89 -4.84 3.93
CA GLY A 95 -7.31 -4.74 4.31
C GLY A 95 -8.03 -3.46 3.85
N LEU A 96 -7.42 -2.65 2.98
CA LEU A 96 -8.04 -1.47 2.36
C LEU A 96 -8.62 -1.85 1.01
N HIS A 97 -9.82 -2.42 1.03
CA HIS A 97 -10.56 -2.84 -0.15
C HIS A 97 -11.34 -1.66 -0.76
N LYS A 98 -11.24 -1.48 -2.08
CA LYS A 98 -11.88 -0.34 -2.77
C LYS A 98 -13.41 -0.42 -2.72
N ASP A 99 -13.97 -1.62 -2.79
CA ASP A 99 -15.41 -1.90 -2.72
C ASP A 99 -16.01 -1.66 -1.33
N LEU A 100 -15.19 -1.48 -0.29
CA LEU A 100 -15.64 -1.26 1.08
C LEU A 100 -15.50 0.21 1.55
N LEU A 101 -14.97 1.09 0.70
CA LEU A 101 -14.67 2.48 1.01
C LEU A 101 -15.22 3.39 -0.08
N SER A 102 -15.67 4.60 0.27
CA SER A 102 -15.87 5.63 -0.75
C SER A 102 -14.57 5.94 -1.50
N ASP A 103 -14.70 6.49 -2.71
CA ASP A 103 -13.56 6.93 -3.50
C ASP A 103 -12.70 7.98 -2.74
N GLU A 104 -13.33 8.83 -1.92
CA GLU A 104 -12.64 9.83 -1.10
C GLU A 104 -11.78 9.17 -0.02
N HIS A 105 -12.35 8.22 0.73
CA HIS A 105 -11.64 7.48 1.78
C HIS A 105 -10.53 6.61 1.20
N TYR A 106 -10.81 5.91 0.10
CA TYR A 106 -9.81 5.09 -0.57
C TYR A 106 -8.64 5.95 -1.08
N THR A 107 -8.93 7.09 -1.71
CA THR A 107 -7.92 8.03 -2.19
C THR A 107 -7.07 8.59 -1.04
N GLU A 108 -7.70 8.94 0.08
CA GLU A 108 -7.00 9.43 1.26
C GLU A 108 -6.06 8.38 1.85
N MET A 109 -6.52 7.13 1.98
CA MET A 109 -5.70 6.04 2.48
C MET A 109 -4.56 5.69 1.52
N LYS A 110 -4.80 5.69 0.19
CA LYS A 110 -3.75 5.52 -0.83
C LYS A 110 -2.68 6.61 -0.73
N ARG A 111 -3.09 7.87 -0.57
CA ARG A 111 -2.19 9.02 -0.40
C ARG A 111 -1.32 8.87 0.84
N ARG A 112 -1.89 8.39 1.95
CA ARG A 112 -1.17 8.14 3.22
C ARG A 112 -0.20 6.99 3.12
N LEU A 113 -0.62 5.88 2.50
CA LEU A 113 0.23 4.73 2.22
C LEU A 113 1.47 5.17 1.44
N ARG A 114 1.29 5.94 0.36
CA ARG A 114 2.40 6.49 -0.44
C ARG A 114 3.39 7.30 0.39
N ARG A 115 2.89 8.19 1.26
CA ARG A 115 3.75 8.97 2.16
C ARG A 115 4.55 8.07 3.10
N THR A 116 3.91 7.05 3.66
CA THR A 116 4.58 6.07 4.54
C THR A 116 5.63 5.26 3.79
N LEU A 117 5.34 4.79 2.59
CA LEU A 117 6.29 4.08 1.74
C LEU A 117 7.52 4.94 1.42
N LYS A 118 7.34 6.22 1.07
CA LYS A 118 8.45 7.16 0.86
C LYS A 118 9.32 7.31 2.10
N TYR A 119 8.69 7.52 3.26
CA TYR A 119 9.41 7.60 4.52
C TYR A 119 10.18 6.31 4.84
N MET A 120 9.61 5.14 4.57
CA MET A 120 10.31 3.85 4.76
C MET A 120 11.53 3.73 3.85
N VAL A 121 11.40 4.10 2.57
CA VAL A 121 12.52 4.15 1.62
C VAL A 121 13.65 5.07 2.13
N GLU A 122 13.31 6.25 2.65
CA GLU A 122 14.29 7.17 3.25
C GLU A 122 14.96 6.62 4.52
N GLN A 123 14.25 5.83 5.35
CA GLN A 123 14.84 5.18 6.52
C GLN A 123 15.83 4.09 6.10
N LEU A 124 15.44 3.23 5.15
CA LEU A 124 16.30 2.17 4.62
C LEU A 124 17.59 2.75 3.99
N ALA A 125 17.50 3.90 3.33
CA ALA A 125 18.68 4.61 2.83
C ALA A 125 19.61 5.10 3.95
N ARG A 126 19.04 5.67 5.02
CA ARG A 126 19.80 6.17 6.18
C ARG A 126 20.47 5.07 6.99
N GLU A 127 19.84 3.90 7.04
CA GLU A 127 20.37 2.69 7.69
C GLU A 127 21.42 1.97 6.82
N TYR A 128 21.83 2.55 5.69
CA TYR A 128 22.79 1.98 4.73
C TYR A 128 22.37 0.62 4.15
N GLN A 129 21.07 0.28 4.21
CA GLN A 129 20.52 -0.94 3.61
C GLN A 129 20.30 -0.79 2.10
N LEU A 130 20.23 0.45 1.59
CA LEU A 130 20.07 0.73 0.17
C LEU A 130 21.15 1.71 -0.31
N GLU A 131 21.69 1.46 -1.50
CA GLU A 131 22.64 2.36 -2.15
C GLU A 131 21.90 3.47 -2.91
N VAL A 132 22.42 4.70 -2.86
CA VAL A 132 21.90 5.80 -3.67
C VAL A 132 22.67 5.89 -4.98
N TYR A 133 21.98 5.98 -6.11
CA TYR A 133 22.60 6.28 -7.41
C TYR A 133 21.84 7.40 -8.15
N TRP A 134 22.50 8.01 -9.12
CA TRP A 134 21.89 8.99 -10.03
C TRP A 134 21.39 8.28 -11.29
N ASP A 135 20.08 8.29 -11.50
CA ASP A 135 19.45 7.78 -12.73
C ASP A 135 19.58 8.87 -13.81
N VAL A 136 20.47 8.64 -14.78
CA VAL A 136 20.81 9.61 -15.83
C VAL A 136 19.62 9.87 -16.75
N ASP A 137 18.90 8.82 -17.14
CA ASP A 137 17.78 8.89 -18.08
C ASP A 137 16.62 9.69 -17.49
N ARG A 138 16.35 9.47 -16.20
CA ARG A 138 15.24 10.12 -15.49
C ARG A 138 15.64 11.40 -14.75
N ARG A 139 16.94 11.73 -14.71
CA ARG A 139 17.52 12.88 -14.00
C ARG A 139 17.09 12.98 -12.54
N VAL A 140 17.04 11.85 -11.83
CA VAL A 140 16.62 11.76 -10.43
C VAL A 140 17.54 10.86 -9.62
N LYS A 141 17.70 11.14 -8.32
CA LYS A 141 18.33 10.20 -7.38
C LYS A 141 17.39 9.02 -7.15
N ARG A 142 17.92 7.80 -7.20
CA ARG A 142 17.18 6.57 -6.94
C ARG A 142 17.93 5.69 -5.96
N LEU A 143 17.18 4.79 -5.33
CA LEU A 143 17.74 3.77 -4.48
C LEU A 143 17.92 2.48 -5.27
N LYS A 144 19.07 1.85 -5.10
CA LYS A 144 19.39 0.54 -5.61
C LYS A 144 19.18 -0.49 -4.51
N TRP A 145 18.26 -1.40 -4.79
CA TRP A 145 18.00 -2.57 -3.98
C TRP A 145 19.08 -3.62 -4.26
N ARG A 146 19.86 -3.96 -3.24
CA ARG A 146 20.80 -5.10 -3.28
C ARG A 146 20.00 -6.40 -3.19
N ASP A 147 20.38 -7.40 -3.95
CA ASP A 147 19.62 -8.65 -4.02
C ASP A 147 19.63 -9.40 -2.68
N GLU A 148 20.71 -9.26 -1.89
CA GLU A 148 20.82 -9.82 -0.54
C GLU A 148 19.76 -9.22 0.40
N VAL A 149 19.61 -7.88 0.37
CA VAL A 149 18.63 -7.16 1.20
C VAL A 149 17.21 -7.49 0.77
N VAL A 150 16.95 -7.61 -0.53
CA VAL A 150 15.64 -8.03 -1.04
C VAL A 150 15.31 -9.44 -0.58
N HIS A 151 16.27 -10.37 -0.67
CA HIS A 151 16.10 -11.75 -0.23
C HIS A 151 15.82 -11.83 1.28
N GLU A 152 16.58 -11.13 2.11
CA GLU A 152 16.37 -11.08 3.56
C GLU A 152 14.99 -10.53 3.93
N ILE A 153 14.53 -9.45 3.29
CA ILE A 153 13.21 -8.84 3.51
C ILE A 153 12.07 -9.77 3.09
N ILE A 154 12.19 -10.43 1.95
CA ILE A 154 11.13 -11.32 1.42
C ILE A 154 11.00 -12.57 2.29
N HIS A 155 12.12 -13.16 2.71
CA HIS A 155 12.15 -14.41 3.46
C HIS A 155 12.04 -14.24 4.98
N GLY A 156 11.97 -13.01 5.49
CA GLY A 156 11.72 -12.72 6.91
C GLY A 156 12.93 -12.94 7.81
N ASN A 157 14.14 -12.73 7.27
CA ASN A 157 15.39 -12.87 8.01
C ASN A 157 15.85 -11.57 8.72
N ILE A 158 14.97 -10.55 8.79
CA ILE A 158 15.19 -9.25 9.45
C ILE A 158 14.04 -8.94 10.40
#